data_AF-A0A953V576-F1
#
_entry.id   AF-A0A953V576-F1
#
_cell.length_a   1.000
_cell.length_b   1.000
_cell.length_c   1.000
_cell.angle_alpha   90.00
_cell.angle_beta   90.00
_cell.angle_gamma   90.00
#
_symmetry.space_group_name_H-M   'P 1'
#
loop_
_entity.id
_entity.type
_entity.pdbx_description
1 polymer ?
#
loop_
_entity_poly.entity_id
_entity_poly.type
_entity_poly.pdbx_seq_one_letter_code
_entity_poly.pdbx_strand_id
1 'polypeptide(L)'
;VAARLTSPSAVLRAGWDKLVRLLDRAHYVRYDFSTATKLLEVCQELKRRYGTLTNLLAQARTASELSRKLQEFKNIGPVTTRIFLRDVRPIWYRSAAFNKGI
;
A
#
# COMPACT_ATOMS: atom_id res chain seq x y z
N VAL A 1 -14.48 -4.01 -11.79
CA VAL A 1 -13.98 -2.95 -10.87
C VAL A 1 -14.19 -1.58 -11.53
N ALA A 2 -15.23 -0.84 -11.14
CA ALA A 2 -15.74 0.30 -11.93
C ALA A 2 -14.90 1.60 -11.88
N ALA A 3 -14.11 1.83 -10.82
CA ALA A 3 -13.39 3.10 -10.64
C ALA A 3 -11.94 3.12 -11.13
N ARG A 4 -11.36 1.96 -11.52
CA ARG A 4 -9.96 1.78 -11.98
C ARG A 4 -8.89 2.47 -11.11
N LEU A 5 -9.10 2.56 -9.80
CA LEU A 5 -8.14 3.12 -8.85
C LEU A 5 -7.07 2.09 -8.44
N THR A 6 -6.26 1.65 -9.41
CA THR A 6 -5.29 0.55 -9.23
C THR A 6 -3.84 1.02 -9.07
N SER A 7 -3.60 2.33 -8.99
CA SER A 7 -2.26 2.89 -8.78
C SER A 7 -2.30 4.13 -7.88
N PRO A 8 -1.20 4.45 -7.18
CA PRO A 8 -1.11 5.66 -6.36
C PRO A 8 -1.44 6.93 -7.15
N SER A 9 -0.94 7.03 -8.39
CA SER A 9 -1.26 8.17 -9.27
C SER A 9 -2.74 8.26 -9.64
N ALA A 10 -3.43 7.12 -9.82
CA ALA A 10 -4.87 7.14 -10.09
C ALA A 10 -5.66 7.59 -8.85
N VAL A 11 -5.26 7.15 -7.64
CA VAL A 11 -5.86 7.58 -6.38
C VAL A 11 -5.66 9.08 -6.15
N LEU A 12 -4.44 9.60 -6.36
CA LEU A 12 -4.14 11.02 -6.21
C LEU A 12 -4.93 11.87 -7.21
N ARG A 13 -5.02 11.46 -8.49
CA ARG A 13 -5.84 12.15 -9.50
C ARG A 13 -7.34 12.11 -9.20
N ALA A 14 -7.82 11.06 -8.52
CA ALA A 14 -9.22 11.00 -8.13
C ALA A 14 -9.57 12.10 -7.12
N GLY A 15 -8.63 12.44 -6.23
CA GLY A 15 -8.83 13.47 -5.21
C GLY A 15 -9.78 13.03 -4.10
N TRP A 16 -9.86 13.86 -3.06
CA TRP A 16 -10.55 13.53 -1.82
C TRP A 16 -12.05 13.31 -2.04
N ASP A 17 -12.74 14.24 -2.71
CA ASP A 17 -14.20 14.17 -2.88
C ASP A 17 -14.65 12.91 -3.64
N LYS A 18 -13.88 12.49 -4.65
CA LYS A 18 -14.21 11.28 -5.41
C LYS A 18 -14.01 10.02 -4.58
N LEU A 19 -12.97 9.98 -3.75
CA LEU A 19 -12.71 8.86 -2.85
C LEU A 19 -13.81 8.74 -1.79
N VAL A 20 -14.21 9.86 -1.18
CA VAL A 20 -15.32 9.92 -0.23
C VAL A 20 -16.61 9.39 -0.86
N ARG A 21 -17.01 9.90 -2.04
CA ARG A 21 -18.20 9.38 -2.75
C ARG A 21 -18.13 7.90 -3.09
N LEU A 22 -16.94 7.35 -3.31
CA LEU A 22 -16.77 5.92 -3.58
C LEU A 22 -16.88 5.09 -2.30
N LEU A 23 -16.31 5.57 -1.20
CA LEU A 23 -16.36 4.91 0.10
C LEU A 23 -17.77 4.93 0.69
N ASP A 24 -18.47 6.06 0.57
CA ASP A 24 -19.88 6.21 0.96
C ASP A 24 -20.78 5.21 0.22
N ARG A 25 -20.69 5.14 -1.12
CA ARG A 25 -21.42 4.15 -1.94
C ARG A 25 -21.06 2.70 -1.65
N ALA A 26 -19.89 2.45 -1.07
CA ALA A 26 -19.47 1.13 -0.63
C ALA A 26 -19.88 0.82 0.83
N HIS A 27 -20.76 1.64 1.42
CA HIS A 27 -21.23 1.54 2.80
C HIS A 27 -20.11 1.69 3.85
N TYR A 28 -19.04 2.42 3.52
CA TYR A 28 -17.95 2.76 4.44
C TYR A 28 -18.15 4.12 5.13
N VAL A 29 -19.41 4.57 5.24
CA VAL A 29 -19.85 5.89 5.70
C VAL A 29 -19.17 6.36 7.00
N ARG A 30 -19.00 5.48 7.98
CA ARG A 30 -18.39 5.85 9.28
C ARG A 30 -16.95 6.37 9.14
N TYR A 31 -16.25 5.98 8.08
CA TYR A 31 -14.82 6.20 7.92
C TYR A 31 -14.44 6.73 6.54
N ASP A 32 -15.39 7.19 5.74
CA ASP A 32 -15.16 7.63 4.36
C ASP A 32 -14.17 8.81 4.28
N PHE A 33 -14.35 9.84 5.11
CA PHE A 33 -13.50 11.03 5.16
C PHE A 33 -12.08 10.68 5.62
N SER A 34 -11.96 9.97 6.75
CA SER A 34 -10.66 9.61 7.32
C SER A 34 -9.90 8.62 6.43
N THR A 35 -10.61 7.70 5.77
CA THR A 35 -10.01 6.74 4.84
C THR A 35 -9.59 7.42 3.55
N ALA A 36 -10.38 8.34 3.00
CA ALA A 36 -9.98 9.13 1.83
C ALA A 36 -8.71 9.94 2.12
N THR A 37 -8.64 10.63 3.25
CA THR A 37 -7.44 11.36 3.69
C THR A 37 -6.23 10.43 3.81
N LYS A 38 -6.38 9.31 4.52
CA LYS A 38 -5.30 8.32 4.69
C LYS A 38 -4.80 7.77 3.36
N LEU A 39 -5.70 7.45 2.43
CA LEU A 39 -5.33 6.94 1.11
C LEU A 39 -4.51 7.96 0.31
N LEU A 40 -4.90 9.24 0.33
CA LEU A 40 -4.15 10.31 -0.34
C LEU A 40 -2.77 10.51 0.30
N GLU A 41 -2.70 10.59 1.63
CA GLU A 41 -1.42 10.75 2.35
C GLU A 41 -0.45 9.61 2.03
N VAL A 42 -0.90 8.35 2.11
CA VAL A 42 -0.06 7.17 1.82
C VAL A 42 0.37 7.15 0.35
N CYS A 43 -0.54 7.44 -0.60
CA CYS A 43 -0.21 7.46 -2.02
C CYS A 43 0.77 8.58 -2.37
N GLN A 44 0.61 9.75 -1.77
CA GLN A 44 1.50 10.90 -1.96
C GLN A 44 2.90 10.58 -1.43
N GLU A 45 2.98 9.99 -0.23
CA GLU A 45 4.24 9.58 0.39
C GLU A 45 4.96 8.52 -0.46
N LEU A 46 4.22 7.51 -0.93
CA LEU A 46 4.76 6.43 -1.75
C LEU A 46 5.33 6.99 -3.06
N LYS A 47 4.59 7.90 -3.71
CA LYS A 47 5.03 8.57 -4.93
C LYS A 47 6.28 9.41 -4.68
N ARG A 48 6.34 10.15 -3.57
CA ARG A 48 7.47 11.03 -3.25
C ARG A 48 8.75 10.24 -2.96
N ARG A 49 8.68 9.20 -2.11
CA ARG A 49 9.87 8.45 -1.68
C ARG A 49 10.33 7.39 -2.69
N TYR A 50 9.39 6.74 -3.36
CA TYR A 50 9.67 5.52 -4.12
C TYR A 50 9.17 5.57 -5.57
N GLY A 51 8.24 6.47 -5.91
CA GLY A 51 7.62 6.55 -7.22
C GLY A 51 6.59 5.45 -7.50
N THR A 52 6.89 4.20 -7.16
CA THR A 52 6.00 3.03 -7.32
C THR A 52 6.10 2.09 -6.11
N LEU A 53 5.08 1.24 -5.93
CA LEU A 53 5.13 0.17 -4.93
C LEU A 53 6.24 -0.84 -5.24
N THR A 54 6.44 -1.16 -6.52
CA THR A 54 7.51 -2.07 -6.96
C THR A 54 8.89 -1.56 -6.58
N ASN A 55 9.14 -0.26 -6.66
CA ASN A 55 10.41 0.34 -6.22
C ASN A 55 10.59 0.23 -4.71
N LEU A 56 9.54 0.46 -3.91
CA LEU A 56 9.59 0.22 -2.46
C LEU A 56 9.95 -1.25 -2.16
N LEU A 57 9.31 -2.20 -2.84
CA LEU A 57 9.59 -3.62 -2.68
C LEU A 57 11.02 -3.99 -3.09
N ALA A 58 11.53 -3.44 -4.20
CA ALA A 58 12.89 -3.68 -4.68
C ALA A 58 13.97 -3.12 -3.74
N GLN A 59 13.67 -2.05 -3.00
CA GLN A 59 14.58 -1.47 -2.00
C GLN A 59 14.56 -2.18 -0.65
N ALA A 60 13.67 -3.14 -0.44
CA ALA A 60 13.60 -3.94 0.78
C ALA A 60 14.05 -5.38 0.48
N ARG A 61 15.25 -5.76 0.92
CA ARG A 61 15.86 -7.09 0.67
C ARG A 61 15.19 -8.19 1.50
N THR A 62 14.59 -7.83 2.63
CA THR A 62 13.86 -8.77 3.49
C THR A 62 12.47 -8.26 3.84
N ALA A 63 11.58 -9.18 4.21
CA ALA A 63 10.25 -8.82 4.69
C ALA A 63 10.29 -7.97 5.98
N SER A 64 11.35 -8.10 6.78
CA SER A 64 11.57 -7.26 7.97
C SER A 64 11.98 -5.83 7.59
N GLU A 65 12.81 -5.66 6.57
CA GLU A 65 13.14 -4.33 6.03
C GLU A 65 11.91 -3.66 5.41
N LEU A 66 11.10 -4.40 4.65
CA LEU A 66 9.84 -3.89 4.11
C LEU A 66 8.89 -3.48 5.24
N SER A 67 8.83 -4.27 6.31
CA SER A 67 8.03 -3.97 7.50
C SER A 67 8.41 -2.61 8.11
N ARG A 68 9.70 -2.34 8.26
CA ARG A 68 10.21 -1.07 8.80
C ARG A 68 9.87 0.09 7.87
N LYS A 69 10.15 -0.04 6.57
CA LYS A 69 9.88 1.01 5.57
C LYS A 69 8.39 1.35 5.48
N LEU A 70 7.49 0.35 5.54
CA LEU A 70 6.04 0.58 5.52
C LEU A 70 5.57 1.35 6.75
N GLN A 71 6.17 1.12 7.92
CA GLN A 71 5.80 1.81 9.16
C GLN A 71 6.32 3.26 9.24
N GLU A 72 7.18 3.68 8.32
CA GLU A 72 7.56 5.09 8.18
C GLU A 72 6.45 5.95 7.51
N PHE A 73 5.44 5.30 6.93
CA PHE A 73 4.27 5.98 6.38
C PHE A 73 3.32 6.36 7.51
N LYS A 74 2.85 7.61 7.49
CA LYS A 74 1.82 8.06 8.41
C LYS A 74 0.60 7.14 8.32
N ASN A 75 0.02 6.80 9.48
CA ASN A 75 -1.13 5.92 9.63
C ASN A 75 -0.90 4.43 9.29
N ILE A 76 0.34 3.99 9.03
CA ILE A 76 0.67 2.59 8.80
C ILE A 76 1.41 2.04 10.02
N GLY A 77 0.71 1.22 10.82
CA GLY A 77 1.26 0.61 12.02
C GLY A 77 1.67 -0.86 11.84
N PRO A 78 2.15 -1.52 12.92
CA PRO A 78 2.54 -2.93 12.90
C PRO A 78 1.43 -3.87 12.41
N VAL A 79 0.17 -3.60 12.75
CA VAL A 79 -0.98 -4.42 12.35
C VAL A 79 -1.21 -4.34 10.84
N THR A 80 -1.32 -3.14 10.29
CA THR A 80 -1.50 -2.94 8.84
C THR A 80 -0.36 -3.54 8.05
N THR A 81 0.87 -3.35 8.53
CA THR A 81 2.07 -3.90 7.93
C THR A 81 2.06 -5.43 7.92
N ARG A 82 1.63 -6.06 9.02
CA ARG A 82 1.49 -7.52 9.11
C ARG A 82 0.47 -8.07 8.10
N ILE A 83 -0.68 -7.41 7.97
CA ILE A 83 -1.72 -7.79 6.98
C ILE A 83 -1.15 -7.70 5.57
N PHE A 84 -0.49 -6.58 5.23
CA PHE A 84 0.12 -6.40 3.91
C PHE A 84 1.19 -7.47 3.62
N LEU A 85 2.07 -7.72 4.60
CA LEU A 85 3.15 -8.70 4.45
C LEU A 85 2.66 -10.13 4.33
N ARG A 86 1.51 -10.49 4.93
CA ARG A 86 0.93 -11.83 4.78
C ARG A 86 0.73 -12.19 3.31
N ASP A 87 0.29 -11.22 2.50
CA ASP A 87 -0.07 -11.45 1.10
C ASP A 87 1.14 -11.22 0.17
N VAL A 88 2.06 -10.30 0.54
CA VAL A 88 3.26 -10.00 -0.27
C VAL A 88 4.40 -10.98 -0.07
N ARG A 89 4.61 -11.50 1.16
CA ARG A 89 5.75 -12.39 1.48
C ARG A 89 5.85 -13.61 0.56
N PRO A 90 4.78 -14.38 0.28
CA PRO A 90 4.87 -15.58 -0.54
C PRO A 90 5.23 -15.31 -2.01
N ILE A 91 5.01 -14.07 -2.48
CA ILE A 91 5.23 -13.67 -3.86
C ILE A 91 6.62 -13.04 -4.02
N TRP A 92 6.98 -12.13 -3.12
CA TRP A 92 8.17 -11.27 -3.28
C TRP A 92 9.39 -11.72 -2.49
N TYR A 93 9.18 -12.46 -1.40
CA TYR A 93 10.24 -12.97 -0.52
C TYR A 93 10.23 -14.49 -0.41
N ARG A 94 9.67 -15.16 -1.44
CA ARG A 94 9.77 -16.60 -1.56
C ARG A 94 11.25 -16.96 -1.49
N SER A 95 11.61 -17.83 -0.57
CA SER A 95 12.99 -18.08 -0.17
C SER A 95 13.94 -18.16 -1.37
N ALA A 96 15.04 -17.41 -1.32
CA ALA A 96 16.27 -17.68 -2.07
C ALA A 96 16.89 -19.07 -1.77
N ALA A 97 16.18 -19.92 -1.01
CA ALA A 97 16.55 -21.27 -0.63
C ALA A 97 16.11 -22.34 -1.66
N PHE A 98 15.52 -21.96 -2.80
CA PHE A 98 15.24 -22.89 -3.90
C PHE A 98 16.31 -22.84 -5.01
N ASN A 99 17.58 -22.55 -4.65
CA ASN A 99 18.70 -22.64 -5.57
C ASN A 99 20.01 -23.08 -4.88
N LYS A 100 19.91 -24.12 -4.03
CA LYS A 100 21.04 -24.98 -3.65
C LYS A 100 20.63 -26.42 -3.90
N GLY A 101 21.04 -26.97 -5.04
CA GLY A 101 20.89 -28.39 -5.37
C GLY A 101 20.13 -28.66 -6.66
N ILE A 102 20.76 -28.35 -7.79
CA ILE A 102 21.05 -29.31 -8.88
C ILE A 102 22.46 -28.98 -9.36
#